data_AF-A0A0M9E9I1-F1
#
_entry.id   AF-A0A0M9E9I1-F1
#
_cell.length_a   1.000
_cell.length_b   1.000
_cell.length_c   1.000
_cell.angle_alpha   90.00
_cell.angle_beta   90.00
_cell.angle_gamma   90.00
#
_symmetry.space_group_name_H-M   'P 1'
#
loop_
_entity.id
_entity.type
_entity.pdbx_description
1 polymer ?
#
loop_
_entity_poly.entity_id
_entity_poly.type
_entity_poly.pdbx_seq_one_letter_code
_entity_poly.pdbx_strand_id
1 'polypeptide(L)'
;MKFPKMIQSFMLHNVTTVCVYKGKPLLSAHYMKIGSFINLYIRTKADKSGEHSYTIDIKGSIIENLTSIEEAVATAEELLIENKNFIN
;
A
#
# COMPACT_ATOMS: atom_id res chain seq x y z
N MET A 1 -2.22 -7.47 -14.15
CA MET A 1 -3.19 -7.56 -13.05
C MET A 1 -4.25 -6.47 -13.22
N LYS A 2 -5.53 -6.77 -13.02
CA LYS A 2 -6.58 -5.75 -12.94
C LYS A 2 -6.69 -5.33 -11.48
N PHE A 3 -6.43 -4.06 -11.18
CA PHE A 3 -6.63 -3.55 -9.83
C PHE A 3 -8.12 -3.58 -9.48
N PRO A 4 -8.47 -3.91 -8.22
CA PRO A 4 -9.85 -3.93 -7.77
C PRO A 4 -10.56 -2.59 -7.96
N LYS A 5 -11.89 -2.62 -8.15
CA LYS A 5 -12.70 -1.44 -8.47
C LYS A 5 -12.60 -0.33 -7.41
N MET A 6 -12.38 -0.65 -6.13
CA MET A 6 -12.27 0.36 -5.08
C MET A 6 -10.95 1.13 -5.12
N ILE A 7 -9.84 0.46 -5.44
CA ILE A 7 -8.55 1.13 -5.65
C ILE A 7 -8.62 2.08 -6.85
N GLN A 8 -9.56 1.91 -7.79
CA GLN A 8 -9.75 2.87 -8.90
C GLN A 8 -10.25 4.26 -8.45
N SER A 9 -10.85 4.37 -7.26
CA SER A 9 -11.14 5.69 -6.67
C SER A 9 -9.88 6.44 -6.23
N PHE A 10 -8.77 5.70 -6.13
CA PHE A 10 -7.43 6.24 -5.99
C PHE A 10 -6.71 6.21 -7.33
N MET A 11 -5.97 7.27 -7.61
CA MET A 11 -5.04 7.29 -8.72
C MET A 11 -3.68 6.81 -8.24
N LEU A 12 -3.09 5.84 -8.94
CA LEU A 12 -1.68 5.51 -8.76
C LEU A 12 -0.85 6.75 -9.12
N HIS A 13 -0.23 7.36 -8.12
CA HIS A 13 0.55 8.57 -8.30
C HIS A 13 1.99 8.24 -8.70
N ASN A 14 2.62 7.30 -7.99
CA ASN A 14 3.94 6.81 -8.35
C ASN A 14 4.17 5.36 -7.87
N VAL A 15 5.09 4.68 -8.57
CA VAL A 15 5.75 3.47 -8.07
C VAL A 15 7.24 3.77 -8.06
N THR A 16 7.87 3.64 -6.91
CA THR A 16 9.28 3.97 -6.74
C THR A 16 10.09 2.76 -6.30
N THR A 17 11.17 2.50 -7.03
CA THR A 17 12.24 1.58 -6.65
C THR A 17 13.36 2.43 -6.06
N VAL A 18 13.33 2.68 -4.76
CA VAL A 18 14.25 3.64 -4.12
C VAL A 18 15.42 2.95 -3.44
N CYS A 19 15.27 1.69 -3.06
CA CYS A 19 16.25 0.99 -2.24
C CYS A 19 16.35 -0.49 -2.62
N VAL A 20 17.56 -1.03 -2.58
CA VAL A 20 17.82 -2.47 -2.67
C VAL A 20 18.44 -2.89 -1.35
N TYR A 21 17.83 -3.84 -0.66
CA TYR A 21 18.34 -4.37 0.59
C TYR A 21 18.64 -5.86 0.44
N LYS A 22 19.89 -6.25 0.71
CA LYS A 22 20.37 -7.64 0.56
C LYS A 22 20.03 -8.26 -0.80
N GLY A 23 20.17 -7.48 -1.87
CA GLY A 23 19.89 -7.93 -3.24
C GLY A 23 18.41 -8.00 -3.60
N LYS A 24 17.49 -7.65 -2.68
CA LYS A 24 16.06 -7.59 -2.98
C LYS A 24 15.58 -6.12 -3.08
N PRO A 25 14.81 -5.76 -4.12
CA PRO A 25 14.32 -4.40 -4.29
C PRO A 25 13.16 -4.11 -3.34
N LEU A 26 13.22 -2.96 -2.67
CA LEU A 26 12.12 -2.43 -1.87
C LEU A 26 11.31 -1.47 -2.74
N LEU A 27 10.03 -1.79 -2.90
CA LEU A 27 9.10 -1.04 -3.72
C LEU A 27 8.12 -0.26 -2.83
N SER A 28 7.74 0.92 -3.30
CA SER A 28 6.65 1.68 -2.70
C SER A 28 5.69 2.12 -3.80
N ALA A 29 4.40 1.85 -3.61
CA ALA A 29 3.33 2.36 -4.43
C ALA A 29 2.55 3.41 -3.64
N HIS A 30 2.43 4.60 -4.20
CA HIS A 30 1.67 5.71 -3.62
C HIS A 30 0.40 5.94 -4.43
N TYR A 31 -0.72 5.89 -3.74
CA TYR A 31 -2.05 6.11 -4.27
C TYR A 31 -2.66 7.35 -3.61
N MET A 32 -3.31 8.19 -4.42
CA MET A 32 -3.97 9.41 -3.95
C MET A 32 -5.45 9.36 -4.30
N LYS A 33 -6.33 9.70 -3.36
CA LYS A 33 -7.75 9.85 -3.67
C LYS A 33 -7.99 11.18 -4.38
N ILE A 34 -8.60 11.14 -5.56
CA ILE A 34 -8.91 12.36 -6.32
C ILE A 34 -9.97 13.16 -5.55
N GLY A 35 -9.72 14.45 -5.31
CA GLY A 35 -10.66 15.33 -4.62
C GLY A 35 -10.65 15.22 -3.09
N SER A 36 -9.71 14.47 -2.49
CA SER A 36 -9.46 14.51 -1.04
C SER A 36 -7.96 14.50 -0.72
N PHE A 37 -7.60 14.77 0.53
CA PHE A 37 -6.21 14.75 1.01
C PHE A 37 -5.74 13.38 1.51
N ILE A 38 -6.41 12.31 1.07
CA ILE A 38 -6.15 10.96 1.57
C ILE A 38 -5.11 10.28 0.68
N ASN A 39 -4.03 9.84 1.33
CA ASN A 39 -2.95 9.08 0.73
C ASN A 39 -2.99 7.65 1.26
N LEU A 40 -2.79 6.70 0.35
CA LEU A 40 -2.59 5.29 0.62
C LEU A 40 -1.20 4.91 0.12
N TYR A 41 -0.41 4.29 0.99
CA TYR A 41 0.90 3.76 0.63
C TYR A 41 0.91 2.25 0.82
N ILE A 42 1.45 1.54 -0.16
CA ILE A 42 1.79 0.12 -0.06
C ILE A 42 3.30 0.01 -0.24
N ARG A 43 4.01 -0.40 0.81
CA ARG A 43 5.48 -0.41 0.85
C ARG A 43 6.01 -1.79 1.18
N THR A 44 6.99 -2.27 0.42
CA THR A 44 7.77 -3.45 0.76
C THR A 44 8.80 -3.09 1.82
N LYS A 45 8.91 -3.92 2.86
CA LYS A 45 9.98 -3.92 3.86
C LYS A 45 10.77 -5.21 3.75
N ALA A 46 12.00 -5.18 4.22
CA ALA A 46 12.79 -6.37 4.43
C ALA A 46 13.24 -6.44 5.89
N ASP A 47 13.19 -7.62 6.48
CA ASP A 47 13.65 -7.85 7.85
C ASP A 47 15.19 -7.98 7.92
N LYS A 48 15.72 -8.33 9.10
CA LYS A 48 17.17 -8.56 9.27
C LYS A 48 17.68 -9.74 8.44
N SER A 49 16.84 -10.72 8.10
CA SER A 49 17.23 -11.86 7.26
C SER A 49 17.22 -11.50 5.77
N GLY A 50 16.51 -10.45 5.38
CA GLY A 50 16.26 -10.06 3.99
C GLY A 50 14.95 -10.62 3.46
N GLU A 51 14.09 -11.19 4.30
CA GLU A 51 12.76 -11.63 3.90
C GLU A 51 11.83 -10.45 3.67
N HIS A 52 11.03 -10.54 2.61
CA HIS A 52 10.13 -9.46 2.20
C HIS A 52 8.82 -9.53 2.96
N SER A 53 8.37 -8.37 3.42
CA SER A 53 7.02 -8.15 3.89
C SER A 53 6.48 -6.86 3.28
N TYR A 54 5.19 -6.64 3.43
CA TYR A 54 4.49 -5.46 2.94
C TYR A 54 3.85 -4.73 4.11
N THR A 55 3.70 -3.43 3.92
CA THR A 55 3.09 -2.53 4.88
C THR A 55 2.12 -1.61 4.14
N ILE A 56 1.01 -1.32 4.81
CA ILE A 56 -0.01 -0.40 4.33
C ILE A 56 -0.07 0.76 5.29
N ASP A 57 -0.15 1.97 4.74
CA ASP A 57 -0.29 3.21 5.51
C ASP A 57 -1.38 4.06 4.87
N ILE A 58 -2.42 4.34 5.65
CA ILE A 58 -3.55 5.18 5.25
C ILE A 58 -3.94 6.12 6.39
N LYS A 59 -3.69 7.43 6.23
CA LYS A 59 -3.98 8.51 7.22
C LYS A 59 -3.49 8.15 8.64
N GLY A 60 -2.29 7.58 8.76
CA GLY A 60 -1.69 7.23 10.04
C GLY A 60 -2.12 5.89 10.62
N SER A 61 -3.08 5.19 10.02
CA SER A 61 -3.32 3.77 10.30
C SER A 61 -2.30 2.94 9.52
N ILE A 62 -1.44 2.23 10.25
CA ILE A 62 -0.36 1.43 9.68
C ILE A 62 -0.62 -0.05 9.98
N ILE A 63 -0.64 -0.87 8.93
CA ILE A 63 -0.64 -2.33 9.03
C ILE A 63 0.68 -2.85 8.49
N GLU A 64 1.32 -3.75 9.24
CA GLU A 64 2.66 -4.26 8.93
C GLU A 64 2.70 -5.79 8.80
N ASN A 65 3.81 -6.30 8.26
CA ASN A 65 4.15 -7.72 8.18
C ASN A 65 3.23 -8.56 7.28
N LEU A 66 2.66 -7.94 6.24
CA LEU A 66 1.87 -8.63 5.22
C LEU A 66 2.81 -9.44 4.34
N THR A 67 2.43 -10.66 3.98
CA THR A 67 3.32 -11.65 3.36
C THR A 67 3.39 -11.54 1.84
N SER A 68 2.39 -10.92 1.22
CA SER A 68 2.31 -10.75 -0.24
C SER A 68 1.72 -9.40 -0.64
N ILE A 69 1.93 -9.02 -1.90
CA ILE A 69 1.33 -7.80 -2.44
C ILE A 69 -0.18 -7.96 -2.59
N GLU A 70 -0.66 -9.18 -2.87
CA GLU A 70 -2.08 -9.52 -2.96
C GLU A 70 -2.76 -9.35 -1.60
N GLU A 71 -2.13 -9.83 -0.53
CA GLU A 71 -2.60 -9.62 0.84
C GLU A 71 -2.63 -8.12 1.18
N ALA A 72 -1.57 -7.39 0.82
CA ALA A 72 -1.53 -5.96 1.05
C ALA A 72 -2.60 -5.18 0.29
N VAL A 73 -2.94 -5.62 -0.93
CA VAL A 73 -4.05 -5.04 -1.70
C VAL A 73 -5.38 -5.35 -1.01
N ALA A 74 -5.64 -6.60 -0.63
CA ALA A 74 -6.89 -7.01 0.02
C ALA A 74 -7.11 -6.26 1.36
N THR A 75 -6.09 -6.18 2.20
CA THR A 75 -6.16 -5.43 3.47
C THR A 75 -6.38 -3.93 3.24
N ALA A 76 -5.79 -3.35 2.18
CA ALA A 76 -6.06 -1.95 1.85
C ALA A 76 -7.52 -1.73 1.44
N GLU A 77 -8.13 -2.69 0.73
CA GLU A 77 -9.55 -2.64 0.41
C GLU A 77 -10.44 -2.72 1.64
N GLU A 78 -10.17 -3.65 2.55
CA GLU A 78 -10.91 -3.79 3.81
C GLU A 78 -10.85 -2.50 4.63
N LEU A 79 -9.65 -1.93 4.79
CA LEU A 79 -9.46 -0.65 5.49
C LEU A 79 -10.28 0.49 4.86
N LEU A 80 -10.39 0.53 3.53
CA LEU A 80 -11.20 1.52 2.83
C LEU A 80 -12.70 1.29 3.04
N ILE A 81 -13.16 0.04 3.13
CA ILE A 81 -14.58 -0.31 3.39
C ILE A 81 -14.97 0.04 4.83
N GLU A 82 -14.16 -0.36 5.80
CA GLU A 82 -14.41 -0.16 7.22
C GLU A 82 -14.44 1.33 7.56
N ASN A 83 -13.54 2.10 6.95
CA ASN A 83 -13.40 3.50 7.23
C ASN A 83 -14.16 4.37 6.22
N LYS A 84 -15.49 4.22 6.13
CA LYS A 84 -16.39 5.10 5.34
C LYS A 84 -16.13 6.61 5.54
N ASN A 85 -15.53 7.00 6.68
CA ASN A 85 -15.05 8.36 6.99
C ASN A 85 -13.88 8.86 6.11
N PHE A 86 -13.36 8.05 5.21
CA PHE A 86 -12.37 8.41 4.20
C PHE A 86 -13.03 8.66 2.84
N ILE A 87 -14.28 8.25 2.68
CA ILE A 87 -15.04 8.35 1.44
C ILE A 87 -15.82 9.67 1.39
N ASN A 88 -16.28 10.18 2.53
CA ASN A 88 -16.98 11.46 2.66
C ASN A 88 -16.05 12.65 2.87
#